data_AF-A0A915B772-F1
#
_entry.id   AF-A0A915B772-F1
#
_cell.length_a   1.000
_cell.length_b   1.000
_cell.length_c   1.000
_cell.angle_alpha   90.00
_cell.angle_beta   90.00
_cell.angle_gamma   90.00
#
_symmetry.space_group_name_H-M   'P 1'
#
loop_
_entity.id
_entity.type
_entity.pdbx_description
1 polymer ?
#
loop_
_entity_poly.entity_id
_entity_poly.type
_entity_poly.pdbx_seq_one_letter_code
_entity_poly.pdbx_strand_id
1 'polypeptide(L)'
;NGQEPYPGFTVAEVNVRVKEGYRMPLPECTPPSMHRLIEVKCWSDNPNERCTMAEVAKNLQRIMGKPRPNFAAMMAEMSGNESADKKKALPPP
;
A
#
# COMPACT_ATOMS: atom_id res chain seq x y z
N ASN A 1 -13.89 -3.37 3.58
CA ASN A 1 -14.12 -4.41 2.57
C ASN A 1 -13.68 -3.90 1.21
N GLY A 2 -12.98 -4.72 0.42
CA GLY A 2 -12.66 -4.44 -0.98
C GLY A 2 -13.67 -5.10 -1.91
N GLN A 3 -13.94 -4.49 -3.07
CA GLN A 3 -14.79 -5.07 -4.11
C GLN A 3 -13.97 -5.95 -5.05
N GLU A 4 -14.65 -6.85 -5.75
CA GLU A 4 -14.03 -7.69 -6.78
C GLU A 4 -13.54 -6.80 -7.95
N PRO A 5 -12.27 -6.94 -8.39
CA PRO A 5 -11.79 -6.22 -9.56
C PRO A 5 -12.42 -6.78 -10.84
N TYR A 6 -12.77 -5.89 -11.76
CA TYR A 6 -13.39 -6.23 -13.05
C TYR A 6 -14.71 -7.02 -12.91
N PRO A 7 -15.71 -6.48 -12.17
CA PRO A 7 -16.96 -7.19 -11.93
C PRO A 7 -17.69 -7.50 -13.23
N GLY A 8 -18.22 -8.72 -13.33
CA GLY A 8 -18.97 -9.18 -14.51
C GLY A 8 -18.12 -9.71 -15.67
N PHE A 9 -16.79 -9.76 -15.53
CA PHE A 9 -15.91 -10.39 -16.51
C PHE A 9 -15.29 -11.68 -15.99
N THR A 10 -15.19 -12.68 -16.87
CA THR A 10 -14.37 -13.86 -16.63
C THR A 10 -12.88 -13.51 -16.74
N VAL A 11 -12.01 -14.35 -16.14
CA VAL A 11 -10.55 -14.17 -16.23
C VAL A 11 -10.05 -14.08 -17.67
N ALA A 12 -10.65 -14.85 -18.58
CA ALA A 12 -10.31 -14.82 -20.01
C ALA A 12 -10.65 -13.48 -20.65
N GLU A 13 -11.83 -12.94 -20.38
CA GLU A 13 -12.26 -11.63 -20.88
C GLU A 13 -11.40 -10.49 -20.30
N VAL A 14 -11.06 -10.55 -19.02
CA VAL A 14 -10.16 -9.58 -18.38
C VAL A 14 -8.81 -9.56 -19.09
N ASN A 15 -8.23 -10.74 -19.35
CA ASN A 15 -6.95 -10.84 -20.03
C ASN A 15 -6.95 -10.21 -21.43
N VAL A 16 -8.04 -10.37 -22.19
CA VAL A 16 -8.18 -9.76 -23.52
C VAL A 16 -8.34 -8.25 -23.39
N ARG A 17 -9.32 -7.79 -22.59
CA ARG A 17 -9.64 -6.36 -22.44
C ARG A 17 -8.46 -5.55 -21.90
N VAL A 18 -7.73 -6.06 -20.91
CA VAL A 18 -6.55 -5.37 -20.36
C VAL A 18 -5.44 -5.24 -21.40
N LYS A 19 -5.23 -6.26 -22.24
CA LYS A 19 -4.26 -6.18 -23.35
C LYS A 19 -4.66 -5.18 -24.43
N GLU A 20 -5.96 -4.98 -24.62
CA GLU A 20 -6.52 -3.95 -25.52
C GLU A 20 -6.53 -2.55 -24.90
N GLY A 21 -6.01 -2.39 -23.68
CA GLY A 21 -5.87 -1.10 -23.01
C GLY A 21 -7.01 -0.73 -22.06
N TYR A 22 -8.04 -1.58 -21.93
CA TYR A 22 -9.09 -1.33 -20.93
C TYR A 22 -8.50 -1.39 -19.51
N ARG A 23 -8.94 -0.46 -18.67
CA ARG A 23 -8.72 -0.46 -17.22
C ARG A 23 -10.05 -0.15 -16.54
N MET A 24 -10.31 -0.81 -15.42
CA MET A 24 -11.52 -0.56 -14.64
C MET A 24 -11.51 0.89 -14.12
N PRO A 25 -12.62 1.64 -14.25
CA PRO A 25 -12.70 3.00 -13.71
C PRO A 25 -12.53 2.97 -12.19
N LEU A 26 -11.77 3.93 -11.68
CA LEU A 26 -11.62 4.11 -10.24
C LEU A 26 -12.89 4.75 -9.66
N PRO A 27 -13.23 4.47 -8.38
CA PRO A 27 -14.39 5.07 -7.73
C PRO A 27 -14.32 6.60 -7.69
N GLU A 28 -15.47 7.28 -7.76
CA GLU A 28 -15.54 8.76 -7.78
C GLU A 28 -14.95 9.44 -6.53
N CYS A 29 -14.92 8.73 -5.39
CA CYS A 29 -14.31 9.22 -4.16
C CYS A 29 -12.76 9.20 -4.19
N THR A 30 -12.16 8.72 -5.28
CA THR A 30 -10.71 8.61 -5.41
C THR A 30 -10.10 9.98 -5.76
N PRO A 31 -9.11 10.49 -5.00
CA PRO A 31 -8.51 11.78 -5.29
C PRO A 31 -7.88 11.84 -6.70
N PRO A 32 -7.96 12.97 -7.44
CA PRO A 32 -7.41 13.08 -8.79
C PRO A 32 -5.90 12.77 -8.89
N SER A 33 -5.15 13.10 -7.83
CA SER A 33 -3.73 12.76 -7.72
C SER A 33 -3.47 11.26 -7.63
N MET A 34 -4.41 10.51 -7.04
CA MET A 34 -4.39 9.05 -6.97
C MET A 34 -4.75 8.42 -8.32
N HIS A 35 -5.76 8.95 -9.03
CA HIS A 35 -6.06 8.53 -10.40
C HIS A 35 -4.83 8.57 -11.28
N ARG A 36 -4.14 9.71 -11.31
CA ARG A 36 -2.93 9.90 -12.12
C ARG A 36 -1.81 8.94 -11.73
N LEU A 37 -1.62 8.66 -10.43
CA LEU A 37 -0.63 7.69 -9.98
C LEU A 37 -0.98 6.29 -10.50
N ILE A 38 -2.23 5.85 -10.33
CA ILE A 38 -2.65 4.50 -10.70
C ILE A 38 -2.63 4.33 -12.23
N GLU A 39 -3.33 5.19 -12.97
CA GLU A 39 -3.52 5.04 -14.41
C GLU A 39 -2.22 5.25 -15.20
N VAL A 40 -1.42 6.28 -14.86
CA VAL A 40 -0.24 6.66 -15.64
C VAL A 40 1.02 5.95 -15.16
N LYS A 41 1.18 5.73 -13.85
CA LYS A 41 2.44 5.21 -13.28
C LYS A 41 2.36 3.74 -12.87
N CYS A 42 1.21 3.23 -12.44
CA CYS A 42 1.08 1.82 -12.08
C CYS A 42 0.63 0.95 -13.27
N TRP A 43 -0.28 1.47 -14.10
CA TRP A 43 -0.95 0.72 -15.16
C TRP A 43 -0.41 0.97 -16.57
N SER A 44 0.76 1.61 -16.70
CA SER A 44 1.41 1.81 -18.00
C SER A 44 1.60 0.50 -18.75
N ASP A 45 1.28 0.53 -20.05
CA ASP A 45 1.47 -0.61 -20.95
C ASP A 45 2.96 -0.93 -21.14
N ASN A 46 3.83 0.10 -21.09
CA ASN A 46 5.27 -0.06 -21.08
C ASN A 46 5.76 -0.44 -19.67
N PRO A 47 6.29 -1.65 -19.45
CA PRO A 47 6.76 -2.06 -18.12
C PRO A 47 7.86 -1.16 -17.55
N ASN A 48 8.68 -0.55 -18.42
CA ASN A 48 9.80 0.31 -18.00
C ASN A 48 9.33 1.69 -17.51
N GLU A 49 8.11 2.10 -17.85
CA GLU A 49 7.53 3.36 -17.38
C GLU A 49 6.77 3.21 -16.06
N ARG A 50 6.58 1.96 -15.61
CA ARG A 50 5.90 1.70 -14.35
C ARG A 50 6.77 2.17 -13.18
N CYS A 51 6.16 2.88 -12.25
CA CYS A 51 6.86 3.30 -11.05
C CYS A 51 7.24 2.10 -10.19
N THR A 52 8.41 2.18 -9.58
CA THR A 52 8.86 1.24 -8.56
C THR A 52 7.99 1.34 -7.30
N MET A 53 7.96 0.28 -6.49
CA MET A 53 7.25 0.32 -5.21
C MET A 53 7.76 1.41 -4.25
N ALA A 54 9.05 1.76 -4.34
CA ALA A 54 9.61 2.88 -3.57
C ALA A 54 9.00 4.23 -3.99
N GLU A 55 8.80 4.43 -5.29
CA GLU A 55 8.15 5.63 -5.83
C GLU A 55 6.66 5.65 -5.50
N VAL A 56 5.96 4.51 -5.59
CA VAL A 56 4.56 4.39 -5.15
C VAL A 56 4.44 4.85 -3.70
N ALA A 57 5.25 4.31 -2.81
CA ALA A 57 5.22 4.67 -1.39
C ALA A 57 5.49 6.17 -1.17
N LYS A 58 6.44 6.78 -1.90
CA LYS A 58 6.72 8.23 -1.82
C LYS A 58 5.54 9.06 -2.32
N ASN A 59 4.90 8.66 -3.42
CA ASN A 59 3.74 9.36 -3.95
C ASN A 59 2.53 9.25 -3.03
N LEU A 60 2.27 8.07 -2.46
CA LEU A 60 1.19 7.87 -1.49
C LEU A 60 1.38 8.73 -0.24
N GLN A 61 2.60 8.82 0.31
CA GLN A 61 2.90 9.70 1.44
C GLN A 61 2.59 11.17 1.12
N ARG A 62 2.97 11.62 -0.09
CA ARG A 62 2.69 12.98 -0.55
C ARG A 62 1.19 13.24 -0.73
N ILE A 63 0.46 12.30 -1.32
CA ILE A 63 -0.97 12.43 -1.60
C ILE A 63 -1.79 12.40 -0.31
N MET A 64 -1.44 11.51 0.62
CA MET A 64 -2.21 11.28 1.85
C MET A 64 -1.73 12.12 3.04
N GLY A 65 -0.57 12.77 2.93
CA GLY A 65 0.05 13.50 4.04
C GLY A 65 0.50 12.62 5.21
N LYS A 66 0.52 11.29 5.04
CA LYS A 66 0.90 10.33 6.08
C LYS A 66 2.33 9.86 5.82
N PRO A 67 3.29 10.09 6.74
CA PRO A 67 4.67 9.65 6.55
C PRO A 67 4.76 8.13 6.59
N ARG A 68 5.74 7.57 5.87
CA ARG A 68 6.04 6.13 6.00
C ARG A 68 6.47 5.84 7.45
N PRO A 69 5.93 4.80 8.08
CA PRO A 69 6.37 4.40 9.41
C PRO A 69 7.88 4.11 9.39
N ASN A 70 8.59 4.60 10.41
CA ASN A 70 9.97 4.20 10.63
C ASN A 70 9.98 2.83 11.30
N PHE A 71 9.94 1.78 10.47
CA PHE A 71 9.94 0.40 10.96
C PHE A 71 11.19 0.08 11.79
N ALA A 72 12.35 0.69 11.50
CA ALA A 72 13.56 0.46 12.28
C ALA A 72 13.43 1.01 13.72
N ALA A 73 12.89 2.21 13.87
CA ALA A 73 12.61 2.79 15.19
C ALA A 73 11.53 2.00 15.94
N MET A 74 10.42 1.66 15.27
CA MET A 74 9.34 0.86 15.89
C MET A 74 9.82 -0.51 16.37
N MET A 75 10.69 -1.20 15.61
CA MET A 75 11.24 -2.50 16.02
C MET A 75 12.22 -2.37 17.19
N ALA A 76 13.03 -1.30 17.22
CA ALA A 76 13.93 -1.02 18.34
C ALA A 76 13.16 -0.73 19.64
N GLU A 77 12.03 -0.01 19.55
CA GLU A 77 11.15 0.27 20.69
C GLU A 77 10.42 -0.99 21.20
N MET A 78 9.99 -1.88 20.31
CA MET A 78 9.27 -3.10 20.67
C MET A 78 10.18 -4.12 21.39
N SER A 79 11.47 -4.16 21.05
CA SER A 79 12.47 -4.97 21.76
C SER A 79 12.85 -4.40 23.13
N GLY A 80 12.51 -3.13 23.42
CA GLY A 80 12.82 -2.45 24.68
C GLY A 80 11.83 -2.73 25.81
N ASN A 81 10.64 -3.27 25.51
CA ASN A 81 9.58 -3.48 26.52
C ASN A 81 9.52 -4.90 27.10
N GLU A 82 10.34 -5.85 26.62
CA GLU A 82 10.34 -7.24 27.12
C GLU A 82 11.11 -7.43 28.46
N SER A 83 11.76 -6.39 28.98
CA SER A 83 12.63 -6.49 30.17
C SER A 83 12.07 -5.91 31.47
N ALA A 84 10.81 -5.46 31.48
CA ALA A 84 10.22 -4.77 32.64
C ALA A 84 9.40 -5.66 33.59
N ASP A 85 9.31 -6.97 33.38
CA ASP A 85 8.64 -7.91 34.31
C ASP A 85 9.64 -8.89 34.92
N LYS A 86 10.62 -8.37 35.69
CA LYS A 86 11.47 -9.23 36.53
C LYS A 86 12.07 -8.57 37.76
N LYS A 87 11.42 -7.59 38.40
CA LYS A 87 11.91 -7.06 39.69
C LYS A 87 10.80 -6.48 40.60
N LYS A 88 9.87 -7.30 41.11
CA LYS A 88 9.25 -7.00 42.43
C LYS A 88 8.48 -8.18 43.06
N ALA A 89 9.20 -9.07 43.71
CA ALA A 89 8.76 -9.79 44.92
C ALA A 89 10.02 -10.47 45.47
N LEU A 90 10.70 -9.89 46.44
CA LEU A 90 10.39 -10.09 47.86
C LEU A 90 11.12 -9.04 48.71
N PRO A 91 10.52 -8.56 49.79
CA PRO A 91 11.30 -8.30 50.99
C PRO A 91 10.75 -9.00 52.26
N PRO A 92 11.61 -9.19 53.28
CA PRO A 92 11.45 -10.11 54.42
C PRO A 92 10.68 -9.42 55.59
N PRO A 93 10.50 -10.00 56.82
CA PRO A 93 11.29 -10.98 57.58
C PRO A 93 11.00 -12.46 57.33
#